data_AF-A0A2G6IZY4-F1
#
_entry.id   AF-A0A2G6IZY4-F1
#
_cell.length_a   1.000
_cell.length_b   1.000
_cell.length_c   1.000
_cell.angle_alpha   90.00
_cell.angle_beta   90.00
_cell.angle_gamma   90.00
#
_symmetry.space_group_name_H-M   'P 1'
#
loop_
_entity.id
_entity.type
_entity.pdbx_description
1 polymer ?
#
loop_
_entity_poly.entity_id
_entity_poly.type
_entity_poly.pdbx_seq_one_letter_code
_entity_poly.pdbx_strand_id
1 'polypeptide(L)' 'GVDSYDAIILAVPHEQFISGGAQALRAFLHPNGVLFDMKSVFEAKDSDLRL' A
#
# COMPACT_ATOMS: atom_id res chain seq x y z
N GLY A 1 2.64 -15.55 -10.90
CA GLY A 1 2.68 -15.55 -9.43
C GLY A 1 2.13 -14.23 -8.98
N VAL A 2 1.34 -14.17 -7.90
CA VAL A 2 0.38 -13.09 -7.63
C VAL A 2 0.99 -11.80 -7.05
N ASP A 3 2.22 -11.49 -7.45
CA ASP A 3 2.86 -10.19 -7.25
C ASP A 3 2.92 -9.55 -8.65
N SER A 4 2.18 -8.48 -8.91
CA SER A 4 1.98 -7.99 -10.29
C SER A 4 2.28 -6.51 -10.48
N TYR A 5 2.47 -5.78 -9.39
CA TYR A 5 2.63 -4.33 -9.43
C TYR A 5 3.98 -3.90 -8.86
N ASP A 6 4.63 -2.99 -9.57
CA ASP A 6 5.84 -2.32 -9.09
C ASP A 6 5.50 -1.17 -8.11
N ALA A 7 4.26 -0.67 -8.15
CA ALA A 7 3.81 0.36 -7.23
C ALA A 7 2.29 0.32 -7.00
N ILE A 8 1.89 0.73 -5.80
CA ILE A 8 0.52 1.01 -5.40
C ILE A 8 0.47 2.42 -4.83
N ILE A 9 -0.50 3.22 -5.30
CA ILE A 9 -0.74 4.58 -4.81
C ILE A 9 -2.11 4.60 -4.13
N LEU A 10 -2.12 4.72 -2.80
CA LEU A 10 -3.36 4.86 -2.02
C LEU A 10 -3.78 6.33 -2.01
N ALA A 11 -4.55 6.72 -3.02
CA ALA A 11 -5.04 8.08 -3.15
C ALA A 11 -6.29 8.36 -2.28
N VAL A 12 -7.11 7.35 -2.02
CA VAL A 12 -8.37 7.44 -1.26
C VAL A 12 -8.54 6.23 -0.34
N PRO A 13 -8.83 6.39 0.96
CA PRO A 13 -8.92 5.30 1.93
C PRO A 13 -10.29 4.60 1.90
N HIS A 14 -10.67 3.98 0.78
CA HIS A 14 -11.89 3.18 0.76
C HIS A 14 -11.74 1.96 1.68
N GLU A 15 -12.75 1.69 2.51
CA GLU A 15 -12.73 0.65 3.55
C GLU A 15 -12.24 -0.70 3.00
N GLN A 16 -12.77 -1.15 1.86
CA GLN A 16 -12.38 -2.40 1.20
C GLN A 16 -10.87 -2.57 0.94
N PHE A 17 -10.10 -1.49 0.85
CA PHE A 17 -8.65 -1.52 0.64
C PHE A 17 -7.84 -1.37 1.93
N ILE A 18 -8.41 -0.71 2.94
CA ILE A 18 -7.69 -0.40 4.19
C ILE A 18 -8.03 -1.35 5.33
N SER A 19 -9.16 -2.09 5.25
CA SER A 19 -9.59 -3.03 6.30
C SER A 19 -8.57 -4.14 6.57
N GLY A 20 -7.77 -4.53 5.56
CA GLY A 20 -6.69 -5.52 5.69
C GLY A 20 -5.33 -4.93 6.10
N GLY A 21 -5.24 -3.61 6.30
CA GLY A 21 -3.99 -2.90 6.57
C GLY A 21 -3.04 -2.83 5.39
N ALA A 22 -1.87 -2.20 5.60
CA ALA A 22 -0.84 -2.05 4.56
C ALA A 22 -0.32 -3.40 4.03
N GLN A 23 -0.28 -4.43 4.88
CA GLN A 23 0.22 -5.76 4.49
C GLN A 23 -0.65 -6.40 3.41
N ALA A 24 -1.97 -6.20 3.44
CA ALA A 24 -2.86 -6.70 2.41
C ALA A 24 -2.58 -6.04 1.06
N LEU A 25 -2.26 -4.75 1.04
CA LEU A 25 -1.84 -4.06 -0.18
C LEU A 25 -0.46 -4.53 -0.66
N ARG A 26 0.48 -4.73 0.26
CA ARG A 26 1.83 -5.22 -0.05
C ARG A 26 1.84 -6.62 -0.66
N ALA A 27 0.84 -7.45 -0.38
CA ALA A 27 0.70 -8.77 -0.99
C ALA A 27 0.44 -8.75 -2.51
N PHE A 28 0.14 -7.58 -3.09
CA PHE A 28 0.01 -7.40 -4.54
C PHE A 28 1.29 -6.84 -5.18
N LEU A 29 2.23 -6.35 -4.38
CA LEU A 29 3.49 -5.76 -4.83
C LEU A 29 4.54 -6.83 -5.07
N HIS A 30 5.41 -6.61 -6.05
CA HIS A 30 6.70 -7.31 -6.08
C HIS A 30 7.47 -7.08 -4.77
N PRO A 31 8.42 -7.95 -4.39
CA PRO A 31 9.21 -7.79 -3.16
C PRO A 31 9.91 -6.43 -3.00
N ASN A 32 10.21 -5.74 -4.10
CA ASN A 32 10.80 -4.39 -4.13
C ASN A 32 9.81 -3.30 -4.60
N GLY A 33 8.52 -3.61 -4.65
CA GLY A 33 7.48 -2.68 -5.05
C GLY A 33 7.21 -1.62 -4.00
N VAL A 34 6.66 -0.49 -4.43
CA VAL A 34 6.48 0.71 -3.59
C VAL A 34 5.01 0.88 -3.19
N LEU A 35 4.76 1.04 -1.89
CA LEU A 35 3.48 1.53 -1.36
C LEU A 35 3.59 3.03 -1.05
N PHE A 36 2.94 3.86 -1.88
CA PHE A 36 2.77 5.28 -1.62
C PHE A 36 1.41 5.54 -0.97
N ASP A 37 1.43 5.87 0.32
CA ASP A 37 0.25 6.24 1.10
C ASP A 37 0.10 7.76 1.14
N MET A 38 -0.56 8.30 0.11
CA MET A 38 -0.73 9.74 -0.09
C MET A 38 -1.59 10.39 1.01
N LYS A 39 -2.39 9.60 1.73
CA LYS A 39 -3.31 10.10 2.75
C LYS A 39 -2.84 9.81 4.17
N SER A 40 -1.64 9.24 4.32
CA SER A 40 -1.05 8.90 5.62
C SER A 40 -2.01 8.06 6.48
N VAL A 41 -2.68 7.09 5.85
CA VAL A 41 -3.68 6.19 6.44
C VAL A 41 -3.05 5.18 7.39
N PHE A 42 -1.87 4.66 7.06
CA PHE A 42 -1.15 3.68 7.85
C PHE A 42 -0.03 4.32 8.69
N GLU A 43 0.56 3.55 9.60
CA GLU A 43 1.72 4.01 10.37
C GLU A 43 2.89 4.35 9.44
N ALA A 44 3.76 5.25 9.87
CA ALA A 44 4.88 5.70 9.05
C ALA A 44 5.81 4.57 8.60
N LYS A 45 5.91 3.49 9.40
CA LYS A 45 6.75 2.31 9.10
C LYS A 45 6.11 1.38 8.05
N ASP A 46 4.81 1.52 7.80
CA ASP A 46 4.05 0.60 6.94
C ASP A 46 4.02 1.06 5.48
N SER A 47 4.38 2.32 5.22
CA SER A 47 4.36 2.97 3.90
C SER A 47 5.75 3.44 3.49
N ASP A 48 6.09 3.32 2.20
CA ASP A 48 7.42 3.70 1.69
C ASP A 48 7.49 5.21 1.42
N LEU A 49 6.40 5.79 0.93
CA LEU A 49 6.24 7.23 0.67
C LEU A 49 4.92 7.72 1.30
N ARG A 50 4.89 9.00 1.71
CA ARG A 50 3.76 9.62 2.45
C ARG A 50 3.66 11.12 2.16
N LEU A 51 2.48 11.70 2.36
CA LEU A 51 2.25 13.16 2.45
C LEU A 51 1.64 13.55 3.79
#